data_AF-A0A2V6FVD3-F1
#
_entry.id   AF-A0A2V6FVD3-F1
#
_cell.length_a   1.000
_cell.length_b   1.000
_cell.length_c   1.000
_cell.angle_alpha   90.00
_cell.angle_beta   90.00
_cell.angle_gamma   90.00
#
_symmetry.space_group_name_H-M   'P 1'
#
loop_
_entity.id
_entity.type
_entity.pdbx_description
1 polymer ?
#
loop_
_entity_poly.entity_id
_entity_poly.type
_entity_poly.pdbx_seq_one_letter_code
_entity_poly.pdbx_strand_id
1 'polypeptide(L)'
;MKSNPEFISAQRRWLGARQSEAARKYVAERRNNDPGFKLLLNLRGRIRAALKGAGKSRQTMQLIGCSIAELKAHLESLFMPGMSWSNYGEWHVDHVIPCCAFDLRSADDQRRCFHFTNLQPLWADDNFKKSGKNPNT
;
A
#
# COMPACT_ATOMS: atom_id res chain seq x y z
N MET A 1 21.79 -26.75 5.44
CA MET A 1 22.17 -26.22 6.78
C MET A 1 20.90 -26.17 7.64
N LYS A 2 20.85 -26.94 8.74
CA LYS A 2 19.70 -26.91 9.66
C LYS A 2 19.82 -25.65 10.53
N SER A 3 18.82 -24.77 10.48
CA SER A 3 18.80 -23.53 11.25
C SER A 3 18.76 -23.84 12.76
N ASN A 4 19.70 -23.26 13.51
CA ASN A 4 19.83 -23.44 14.96
C ASN A 4 18.55 -22.94 15.69
N PRO A 5 17.83 -23.80 16.45
CA PRO A 5 16.59 -23.43 17.15
C PRO A 5 16.76 -22.27 18.15
N GLU A 6 17.92 -22.13 18.78
CA GLU A 6 18.19 -21.04 19.72
C GLU A 6 18.37 -19.68 19.02
N PHE A 7 18.86 -19.69 17.79
CA PHE A 7 19.00 -18.47 17.00
C PHE A 7 17.62 -17.93 16.59
N ILE A 8 16.68 -18.82 16.24
CA ILE A 8 15.30 -18.47 15.89
C ILE A 8 14.52 -17.96 17.11
N SER A 9 14.75 -18.54 18.30
CA SER A 9 14.08 -18.12 19.53
C SER A 9 14.61 -16.77 20.04
N ALA A 10 15.92 -16.52 19.96
CA ALA A 10 16.54 -15.23 20.26
C ALA A 10 16.07 -14.13 19.30
N GLN A 11 15.97 -14.43 17.99
CA GLN A 11 15.48 -13.50 16.99
C GLN A 11 13.98 -13.17 17.18
N ARG A 12 13.15 -14.15 17.55
CA ARG A 12 11.74 -13.93 17.93
C ARG A 12 11.61 -13.11 19.21
N ARG A 13 12.45 -13.34 20.21
CA ARG A 13 12.51 -12.51 21.44
C ARG A 13 12.92 -11.07 21.14
N TRP A 14 13.91 -10.86 20.27
CA TRP A 14 14.38 -9.53 19.87
C TRP A 14 13.33 -8.78 19.03
N LEU A 15 12.64 -9.46 18.12
CA LEU A 15 11.50 -8.92 17.36
C LEU A 15 10.26 -8.65 18.23
N GLY A 16 10.02 -9.48 19.25
CA GLY A 16 8.96 -9.30 20.24
C GLY A 16 9.22 -8.10 21.17
N ALA A 17 10.48 -7.93 21.62
CA ALA A 17 10.91 -6.76 22.39
C ALA A 17 10.87 -5.45 21.57
N ARG A 18 11.03 -5.54 20.24
CA ARG A 18 10.87 -4.42 19.29
C ARG A 18 9.41 -4.02 19.05
N GLN A 19 8.45 -4.81 19.52
CA GLN A 19 7.02 -4.44 19.60
C GLN A 19 6.65 -4.05 21.02
N SER A 20 7.42 -3.14 21.63
CA SER A 20 6.98 -2.52 22.89
C SER A 20 5.62 -1.87 22.67
N GLU A 21 4.79 -1.86 23.71
CA GLU A 21 3.52 -1.13 23.71
C GLU A 21 3.73 0.34 23.28
N ALA A 22 4.84 0.94 23.71
CA ALA A 22 5.27 2.27 23.28
C ALA A 22 5.48 2.37 21.74
N ALA A 23 6.10 1.38 21.10
CA ALA A 23 6.28 1.37 19.65
C ALA A 23 4.94 1.22 18.91
N ARG A 24 4.02 0.39 19.41
CA ARG A 24 2.67 0.25 18.84
C ARG A 24 1.89 1.56 18.97
N LYS A 25 1.94 2.18 20.15
CA LYS A 25 1.31 3.48 20.42
C LYS A 25 1.86 4.57 19.52
N TYR A 26 3.18 4.67 19.38
CA TYR A 26 3.84 5.63 18.48
C TYR A 26 3.39 5.44 17.02
N VAL A 27 3.35 4.19 16.52
CA VAL A 27 2.91 3.92 15.14
C VAL A 27 1.43 4.27 14.95
N ALA A 28 0.58 3.97 15.94
CA ALA A 28 -0.84 4.31 15.91
C ALA A 28 -1.06 5.83 15.89
N GLU A 29 -0.38 6.58 16.77
CA GLU A 29 -0.44 8.04 16.82
C GLU A 29 0.06 8.66 15.52
N ARG A 30 1.23 8.22 15.02
CA ARG A 30 1.75 8.72 13.75
C ARG A 30 0.81 8.41 12.58
N ARG A 31 0.19 7.23 12.55
CA ARG A 31 -0.77 6.87 11.50
C ARG A 31 -2.02 7.76 11.52
N ASN A 32 -2.42 8.27 12.68
CA ASN A 32 -3.57 9.17 12.79
C ASN A 32 -3.21 10.61 12.40
N ASN A 33 -1.98 11.05 12.69
CA ASN A 33 -1.56 12.44 12.50
C ASN A 33 -0.79 12.71 11.19
N ASP A 34 -0.28 11.67 10.52
CA ASP A 34 0.49 11.76 9.28
C ASP A 34 -0.21 10.96 8.16
N PRO A 35 -1.04 11.62 7.32
CA PRO A 35 -1.72 10.98 6.20
C PRO A 35 -0.76 10.32 5.20
N GLY A 36 0.45 10.88 5.01
CA GLY A 36 1.47 10.29 4.14
C GLY A 36 2.00 8.97 4.69
N PHE A 37 2.24 8.91 6.00
CA PHE A 37 2.60 7.65 6.67
C PHE A 37 1.46 6.63 6.62
N LYS A 38 0.21 7.04 6.85
CA LYS A 38 -0.98 6.18 6.71
C LYS A 38 -1.09 5.62 5.29
N LEU A 39 -0.93 6.46 4.28
CA LEU A 39 -0.94 6.11 2.85
C LEU A 39 0.15 5.07 2.53
N LEU A 40 1.39 5.31 2.96
CA LEU A 40 2.51 4.40 2.76
C LEU A 40 2.25 3.00 3.36
N LEU A 41 1.75 2.95 4.59
CA LEU A 41 1.45 1.68 5.26
C LEU A 41 0.34 0.91 4.53
N ASN A 42 -0.71 1.61 4.10
CA ASN A 42 -1.80 1.02 3.33
C ASN A 42 -1.32 0.47 1.99
N LEU A 43 -0.51 1.23 1.24
CA LEU A 43 0.06 0.78 -0.04
C LEU A 43 0.94 -0.46 0.12
N ARG A 44 1.78 -0.50 1.16
CA ARG A 44 2.61 -1.69 1.47
C ARG A 44 1.76 -2.93 1.68
N GLY A 45 0.65 -2.80 2.41
CA GLY A 45 -0.32 -3.87 2.64
C GLY A 45 -1.02 -4.30 1.35
N ARG A 46 -1.58 -3.34 0.60
CA ARG A 46 -2.31 -3.58 -0.65
C ARG A 46 -1.44 -4.24 -1.72
N ILE A 47 -0.22 -3.75 -1.95
CA ILE A 47 0.71 -4.36 -2.91
C ILE A 47 1.03 -5.79 -2.48
N ARG A 48 1.30 -6.04 -1.20
CA ARG A 48 1.57 -7.41 -0.72
C ARG A 48 0.38 -8.35 -0.99
N ALA A 49 -0.84 -7.87 -0.74
CA ALA A 49 -2.05 -8.64 -1.00
C ALA A 49 -2.25 -8.91 -2.50
N ALA A 50 -2.02 -7.91 -3.35
CA ALA A 50 -2.15 -8.02 -4.81
C ALA A 50 -1.16 -9.03 -5.41
N LEU A 51 0.07 -9.10 -4.87
CA LEU A 51 1.09 -10.02 -5.37
C LEU A 51 0.80 -11.50 -5.05
N LYS A 52 -0.11 -11.84 -4.12
CA LYS A 52 -0.54 -13.22 -3.80
C LYS A 52 0.60 -14.26 -3.70
N GLY A 53 1.76 -13.87 -3.15
CA GLY A 53 2.93 -14.74 -3.03
C GLY A 53 3.97 -14.61 -4.15
N ALA A 54 3.68 -13.84 -5.20
CA ALA A 54 4.70 -13.34 -6.11
C ALA A 54 5.69 -12.45 -5.33
N GLY A 55 6.98 -12.60 -5.64
CA GLY A 55 8.02 -11.77 -5.06
C GLY A 55 7.85 -10.31 -5.49
N LYS A 56 7.91 -9.39 -4.54
CA LYS A 56 7.94 -7.96 -4.87
C LYS A 56 9.27 -7.63 -5.55
N SER A 57 9.22 -7.17 -6.79
CA SER A 57 10.41 -6.91 -7.62
C SER A 57 11.27 -5.74 -7.13
N ARG A 58 10.66 -4.76 -6.46
CA ARG A 58 11.32 -3.55 -5.93
C ARG A 58 10.69 -3.10 -4.61
N GLN A 59 11.30 -2.15 -3.92
CA GLN A 59 10.65 -1.56 -2.74
C GLN A 59 9.37 -0.82 -3.12
N THR A 60 8.40 -0.70 -2.20
CA THR A 60 7.10 -0.06 -2.48
C THR A 60 7.25 1.28 -3.19
N MET A 61 8.06 2.22 -2.66
CA MET A 61 8.17 3.54 -3.27
C MET A 61 8.85 3.53 -4.64
N GLN A 62 9.72 2.55 -4.90
CA GLN A 62 10.31 2.35 -6.23
C GLN A 62 9.28 1.84 -7.24
N LEU A 63 8.30 1.02 -6.80
CA LEU A 63 7.17 0.60 -7.64
C LEU A 63 6.17 1.73 -7.87
N ILE A 64 5.92 2.55 -6.85
CA ILE A 64 5.10 3.76 -6.97
C ILE A 64 5.71 4.73 -7.99
N GLY A 65 7.04 4.86 -8.03
CA GLY A 65 7.72 5.70 -9.01
C GLY A 65 7.79 7.18 -8.64
N CYS A 66 7.40 7.56 -7.43
CA CYS A 66 7.55 8.91 -6.88
C CYS A 66 7.71 8.87 -5.35
N SER A 67 7.98 10.01 -4.73
CA SER A 67 8.02 10.17 -3.28
C SER A 67 6.60 10.11 -2.69
N ILE A 68 6.51 9.91 -1.37
CA ILE A 68 5.21 9.89 -0.69
C ILE A 68 4.51 11.25 -0.72
N ALA A 69 5.28 12.34 -0.74
CA ALA A 69 4.74 13.69 -0.83
C ALA A 69 4.16 13.96 -2.22
N GLU A 70 4.87 13.55 -3.29
CA GLU A 70 4.38 13.64 -4.66
C GLU A 70 3.14 12.77 -4.89
N LEU A 71 3.13 11.53 -4.38
CA LEU A 71 1.95 10.68 -4.47
C LEU A 71 0.74 11.30 -3.76
N LYS A 72 0.97 11.91 -2.58
CA LYS A 72 -0.08 12.61 -1.84
C LYS A 72 -0.64 13.78 -2.68
N ALA A 73 0.22 14.63 -3.21
CA ALA A 73 -0.20 15.74 -4.07
C ALA A 73 -0.93 15.25 -5.34
N HIS A 74 -0.45 14.16 -5.96
CA HIS A 74 -1.09 13.55 -7.12
C HIS A 74 -2.51 13.08 -6.81
N LEU A 75 -2.70 12.28 -5.75
CA LEU A 75 -4.02 11.80 -5.35
C LEU A 75 -4.96 12.96 -4.97
N GLU A 76 -4.45 13.97 -4.28
CA GLU A 76 -5.22 15.15 -3.89
C GLU A 76 -5.69 15.96 -5.12
N SER A 77 -4.87 16.02 -6.17
CA SER A 77 -5.27 16.65 -7.44
C SER A 77 -6.39 15.91 -8.18
N LEU A 78 -6.67 14.66 -7.80
CA LEU A 78 -7.71 13.80 -8.38
C LEU A 78 -8.95 13.68 -7.46
N PHE A 79 -9.00 14.42 -6.34
CA PHE A 79 -10.12 14.34 -5.40
C PHE A 79 -11.44 14.77 -6.03
N MET A 80 -12.47 13.95 -5.82
CA MET A 80 -13.85 14.26 -6.14
C MET A 80 -14.48 15.13 -5.05
N PRO A 81 -15.61 15.81 -5.33
CA PRO A 81 -16.33 16.59 -4.31
C PRO A 81 -16.54 15.81 -3.01
N GLY A 82 -16.12 16.39 -1.89
CA GLY A 82 -16.20 15.79 -0.55
C GLY A 82 -15.00 14.95 -0.13
N MET A 83 -14.07 14.62 -1.02
CA MET A 83 -12.84 13.91 -0.63
C MET A 83 -11.84 14.85 0.05
N SER A 84 -11.20 14.36 1.10
CA SER A 84 -10.12 15.06 1.77
C SER A 84 -9.17 14.05 2.46
N TRP A 85 -8.03 14.52 2.95
CA TRP A 85 -7.17 13.66 3.76
C TRP A 85 -7.78 13.31 5.14
N SER A 86 -8.72 14.11 5.65
CA SER A 86 -9.35 13.84 6.95
C SER A 86 -10.34 12.67 6.90
N ASN A 87 -11.00 12.45 5.75
CA ASN A 87 -11.87 11.30 5.53
C ASN A 87 -11.19 10.14 4.77
N TYR A 88 -9.85 10.12 4.72
CA TYR A 88 -9.13 9.01 4.11
C TYR A 88 -9.41 7.69 4.86
N GLY A 89 -10.06 6.76 4.17
CA GLY A 89 -10.71 5.57 4.74
C GLY A 89 -12.14 5.39 4.22
N GLU A 90 -12.84 6.51 4.02
CA GLU A 90 -14.11 6.57 3.28
C GLU A 90 -13.87 6.49 1.76
N TRP A 91 -12.78 7.10 1.29
CA TRP A 91 -12.21 6.83 -0.04
C TRP A 91 -10.90 6.05 0.09
N HIS A 92 -10.61 5.23 -0.91
CA HIS A 92 -9.48 4.33 -1.00
C HIS A 92 -8.58 4.69 -2.19
N VAL A 93 -7.35 4.18 -2.18
CA VAL A 93 -6.47 4.23 -3.35
C VAL A 93 -6.80 3.02 -4.20
N ASP A 94 -7.33 3.27 -5.38
CA ASP A 94 -7.70 2.31 -6.40
C ASP A 94 -6.71 2.36 -7.57
N HIS A 95 -6.72 1.33 -8.42
CA HIS A 95 -5.94 1.28 -9.64
C HIS A 95 -6.84 1.62 -10.83
N VAL A 96 -6.46 2.60 -11.66
CA VAL A 96 -7.19 2.97 -12.88
C VAL A 96 -7.37 1.74 -13.76
N ILE A 97 -6.26 1.11 -14.14
CA ILE A 97 -6.21 -0.22 -14.73
C ILE A 97 -6.09 -1.24 -13.59
N PRO A 98 -7.04 -2.18 -13.44
CA PRO A 98 -7.08 -3.10 -12.31
C PRO A 98 -5.88 -4.05 -12.30
N CYS A 99 -5.42 -4.46 -11.12
CA CYS A 99 -4.29 -5.38 -10.94
C CYS A 99 -4.43 -6.70 -11.71
N CYS A 100 -5.65 -7.18 -11.95
CA CYS A 100 -5.91 -8.42 -12.68
C CYS A 100 -5.60 -8.32 -14.19
N ALA A 101 -5.42 -7.12 -14.73
CA ALA A 101 -5.02 -6.89 -16.12
C ALA A 101 -3.50 -6.98 -16.34
N PHE A 102 -2.72 -7.21 -15.27
CA PHE A 102 -1.26 -7.28 -15.31
C PHE A 102 -0.76 -8.68 -14.92
N ASP A 103 0.34 -9.12 -15.54
CA ASP A 103 1.10 -10.27 -15.02
C ASP A 103 2.00 -9.80 -13.86
N LEU A 104 1.48 -9.90 -12.64
CA LEU A 104 2.21 -9.49 -11.45
C LEU A 104 3.40 -10.38 -11.08
N ARG A 105 3.74 -11.40 -11.87
CA ARG A 105 5.03 -12.11 -11.77
C ARG A 105 6.15 -11.38 -12.52
N SER A 106 5.81 -10.57 -13.52
CA SER A 106 6.75 -9.73 -14.26
C SER A 106 7.08 -8.45 -13.49
N ALA A 107 8.36 -8.11 -13.43
CA ALA A 107 8.82 -6.88 -12.77
C ALA A 107 8.30 -5.61 -13.46
N ASP A 108 8.20 -5.63 -14.79
CA ASP A 108 7.70 -4.49 -15.56
C ASP A 108 6.20 -4.26 -15.34
N ASP A 109 5.42 -5.34 -15.27
CA ASP A 109 3.99 -5.25 -15.00
C ASP A 109 3.70 -4.87 -13.55
N GLN A 110 4.52 -5.32 -12.57
CA GLN A 110 4.46 -4.76 -11.22
C GLN A 110 4.72 -3.25 -11.23
N ARG A 111 5.74 -2.78 -11.95
CA ARG A 111 6.05 -1.35 -12.04
C ARG A 111 4.88 -0.58 -12.64
N ARG A 112 4.32 -1.04 -13.77
CA ARG A 112 3.19 -0.40 -14.44
C ARG A 112 1.92 -0.41 -13.59
N CYS A 113 1.60 -1.56 -12.99
CA CYS A 113 0.43 -1.71 -12.14
C CYS A 113 0.48 -0.75 -10.97
N PHE A 114 1.60 -0.68 -10.24
CA PHE A 114 1.67 0.09 -8.99
C PHE A 114 2.18 1.52 -9.16
N HIS A 115 2.52 1.95 -10.39
CA HIS A 115 2.99 3.31 -10.66
C HIS A 115 1.95 4.35 -10.25
N PHE A 116 2.38 5.50 -9.74
CA PHE A 116 1.49 6.53 -9.22
C PHE A 116 0.46 7.01 -10.25
N THR A 117 0.82 7.04 -11.53
CA THR A 117 -0.09 7.44 -12.63
C THR A 117 -1.20 6.42 -12.90
N ASN A 118 -1.09 5.19 -12.38
CA ASN A 118 -2.16 4.19 -12.41
C ASN A 118 -2.96 4.17 -11.10
N LEU A 119 -2.69 5.07 -10.14
CA LEU A 119 -3.40 5.16 -8.88
C LEU A 119 -4.39 6.32 -8.90
N GLN A 120 -5.57 6.11 -8.31
CA GLN A 120 -6.60 7.14 -8.19
C GLN A 120 -7.28 7.07 -6.80
N PRO A 121 -7.78 8.18 -6.26
CA PRO A 121 -8.72 8.14 -5.16
C PRO A 121 -10.09 7.66 -5.69
N LEU A 122 -10.74 6.77 -4.95
CA LEU A 122 -12.09 6.30 -5.29
C LEU A 122 -12.88 6.08 -3.99
N TRP A 123 -14.13 6.54 -3.94
CA TRP A 123 -15.01 6.25 -2.80
C TRP A 123 -15.10 4.74 -2.56
N ALA A 124 -15.10 4.31 -1.30
CA ALA A 124 -15.11 2.89 -0.96
C ALA A 124 -16.27 2.15 -1.62
N ASP A 125 -17.47 2.75 -1.61
CA ASP A 125 -18.67 2.19 -2.22
C ASP A 125 -18.52 2.01 -3.74
N ASP A 126 -17.91 2.96 -4.43
CA ASP A 126 -17.68 2.87 -5.87
C ASP A 126 -16.57 1.88 -6.20
N ASN A 127 -15.55 1.77 -5.35
CA ASN A 127 -14.54 0.73 -5.45
C ASN A 127 -15.15 -0.68 -5.29
N PHE A 128 -16.08 -0.87 -4.35
CA PHE A 128 -16.80 -2.12 -4.19
C PHE A 128 -17.63 -2.45 -5.44
N LYS A 129 -18.36 -1.47 -5.98
CA LYS A 129 -19.13 -1.63 -7.23
C LYS A 129 -18.22 -1.96 -8.43
N LYS A 130 -17.03 -1.34 -8.52
CA LYS A 130 -16.06 -1.58 -9.59
C LYS A 130 -15.62 -3.04 -9.64
N SER A 131 -15.47 -3.69 -8.47
CA SER A 131 -15.14 -5.13 -8.37
C SER A 131 -13.91 -5.56 -9.21
N GLY A 132 -12.95 -4.65 -9.41
CA GLY A 132 -11.75 -4.92 -10.22
C GLY A 132 -11.99 -5.00 -11.74
N LYS A 133 -13.13 -4.53 -12.25
CA LYS A 133 -13.38 -4.41 -13.69
C LYS A 133 -12.55 -3.27 -14.29
N ASN A 134 -12.07 -3.48 -15.51
CA ASN A 134 -11.43 -2.42 -16.27
C ASN A 134 -12.53 -1.47 -16.78
N PRO A 135 -12.47 -0.16 -16.52
CA PRO A 135 -13.48 0.78 -17.00
C PRO A 135 -13.57 0.84 -18.54
N ASN A 136 -12.57 0.31 -19.26
CA ASN A 136 -12.50 0.30 -20.72
C ASN A 136 -12.88 -1.05 -21.36
N THR A 137 -13.54 -1.96 -20.63
CA THR A 137 -14.06 -3.25 -21.15
C THR A 137 -15.53 -3.42 -20.84
#